data_AF-A0A958SYK5-F1
#
_entry.id   AF-A0A958SYK5-F1
#
_cell.length_a   1.000
_cell.length_b   1.000
_cell.length_c   1.000
_cell.angle_alpha   90.00
_cell.angle_beta   90.00
_cell.angle_gamma   90.00
#
_symmetry.space_group_name_H-M   'P 1'
#
loop_
_entity.id
_entity.type
_entity.pdbx_description
1 polymer ?
#
loop_
_entity_poly.entity_id
_entity_poly.type
_entity_poly.pdbx_seq_one_letter_code
_entity_poly.pdbx_strand_id
1 'polypeptide(L)' 'MVKIDHIELPDFPLLLAPMEDVSDPPFRALCKEQGADVVYTEFI' A
#
# COMPACT_ATOMS: atom_id res chain seq x y z
N MET A 1 -10.62 13.98 1.58
CA MET A 1 -9.47 13.76 2.48
C MET A 1 -9.68 12.55 3.39
N VAL A 2 -8.96 11.45 3.10
CA VAL A 2 -8.96 10.23 3.93
C VAL A 2 -7.88 10.36 5.00
N LYS A 3 -8.17 9.94 6.23
CA LYS A 3 -7.20 9.91 7.33
C LYS A 3 -7.16 8.54 7.98
N ILE A 4 -5.95 8.06 8.28
CA ILE A 4 -5.70 6.85 9.06
C ILE A 4 -4.89 7.28 10.29
N ASP A 5 -5.58 7.44 11.42
CA ASP A 5 -4.98 8.00 12.64
C ASP A 5 -4.28 9.34 12.36
N HIS A 6 -2.95 9.39 12.46
CA HIS A 6 -2.13 10.58 12.22
C HIS A 6 -1.63 10.71 10.78
N ILE A 7 -2.01 9.79 9.88
CA ILE A 7 -1.62 9.78 8.47
C ILE A 7 -2.71 10.45 7.64
N GLU A 8 -2.33 11.48 6.87
CA GLU A 8 -3.20 12.13 5.88
C GLU A 8 -2.92 11.54 4.50
N LEU A 9 -3.98 11.10 3.82
CA LEU A 9 -3.91 10.52 2.48
C LEU A 9 -4.48 11.49 1.43
N PRO A 10 -4.07 11.36 0.15
CA PRO A 10 -4.65 12.15 -0.93
C PRO A 10 -6.15 11.90 -1.08
N ASP A 11 -6.83 12.72 -1.90
CA ASP A 11 -8.27 12.62 -2.08
C ASP A 11 -8.72 11.32 -2.76
N PHE A 12 -7.84 10.67 -3.51
CA PHE A 12 -8.09 9.38 -4.15
C PHE A 12 -6.91 8.43 -3.92
N PRO A 13 -6.79 7.83 -2.72
CA PRO A 13 -5.62 7.04 -2.37
C PRO A 13 -5.66 5.66 -3.02
N LEU A 14 -4.52 5.21 -3.54
CA LEU A 14 -4.33 3.88 -4.10
C LEU A 14 -3.68 2.97 -3.07
N LEU A 15 -4.43 1.98 -2.58
CA LEU A 15 -3.99 1.02 -1.57
C LEU A 15 -3.68 -0.32 -2.23
N LEU A 16 -2.46 -0.84 -2.05
CA LEU A 16 -2.10 -2.19 -2.46
C LEU A 16 -2.53 -3.19 -1.39
N ALA A 17 -3.59 -3.97 -1.69
CA ALA A 17 -4.09 -5.03 -0.81
C ALA A 17 -3.06 -6.15 -0.59
N PRO A 18 -3.05 -6.78 0.60
CA PRO A 18 -2.20 -7.94 0.85
C PRO A 18 -2.72 -9.15 0.08
N MET A 19 -1.85 -9.79 -0.69
CA MET A 19 -2.12 -11.02 -1.43
C MET A 19 -0.96 -11.98 -1.19
N GLU A 20 -1.23 -13.12 -0.55
CA GLU A 20 -0.25 -14.16 -0.25
C GLU A 20 0.45 -14.65 -1.52
N ASP A 21 1.77 -14.84 -1.45
CA ASP A 21 2.68 -15.23 -2.54
C ASP A 21 2.73 -14.25 -3.72
N VAL A 22 2.07 -13.09 -3.62
CA VAL A 22 2.07 -12.03 -4.66
C VAL A 22 2.66 -10.74 -4.13
N SER A 23 2.29 -10.34 -2.91
CA SER A 23 2.69 -9.07 -2.30
C SER A 23 4.01 -9.18 -1.55
N ASP A 24 5.01 -9.79 -2.17
CA ASP A 24 6.35 -9.99 -1.61
C ASP A 24 7.13 -8.66 -1.49
N PRO A 25 8.29 -8.62 -0.81
CA PRO A 25 9.07 -7.39 -0.67
C PRO A 25 9.39 -6.64 -1.99
N PRO A 26 9.88 -7.29 -3.06
CA PRO A 26 10.16 -6.59 -4.32
C PRO A 26 8.91 -6.08 -5.02
N PHE A 27 7.79 -6.82 -5.03
CA PHE A 27 6.55 -6.37 -5.63
C PHE A 27 5.98 -5.13 -4.92
N ARG A 28 6.00 -5.12 -3.58
CA ARG A 28 5.57 -3.95 -2.80
C ARG A 28 6.44 -2.72 -3.06
N ALA A 29 7.76 -2.91 -3.19
CA ALA A 29 8.67 -1.82 -3.53
C ALA A 29 8.33 -1.23 -4.90
N LEU A 30 8.13 -2.09 -5.90
CA LEU A 30 7.70 -1.67 -7.24
C LEU A 30 6.37 -0.90 -7.20
N CYS A 31 5.34 -1.44 -6.55
CA CYS A 31 4.05 -0.76 -6.46
C CYS A 31 4.14 0.60 -5.77
N LYS A 32 4.98 0.74 -4.75
CA LYS A 32 5.24 2.03 -4.09
C LYS A 32 5.90 3.03 -5.03
N GLU A 33 6.88 2.60 -5.83
CA GLU A 33 7.51 3.44 -6.86
C GLU A 33 6.54 3.85 -7.97
N GLN A 34 5.57 2.98 -8.29
CA GLN A 34 4.53 3.24 -9.30
C GLN A 34 3.36 4.10 -8.79
N GLY A 35 3.37 4.54 -7.52
CA GLY A 35 2.37 5.47 -6.98
C GLY A 35 1.30 4.84 -6.09
N ALA A 36 1.53 3.66 -5.51
CA ALA A 36 0.71 3.19 -4.39
C ALA A 36 0.99 4.04 -3.13
N ASP A 37 -0.06 4.63 -2.57
CA ASP A 37 0.01 5.50 -1.38
C ASP A 37 0.21 4.69 -0.09
N VAL A 38 -0.34 3.48 -0.06
CA VAL A 38 -0.22 2.54 1.07
C VAL A 38 0.01 1.13 0.52
N VAL A 39 0.93 0.40 1.15
CA VAL A 39 1.21 -1.00 0.84
C VAL A 39 1.11 -1.84 2.11
N TYR A 40 0.40 -2.96 2.06
CA TYR A 40 0.28 -3.90 3.17
C TYR A 40 1.28 -5.06 3.02
N THR A 41 1.74 -5.61 4.14
CA THR A 41 2.50 -6.87 4.15
C THR A 41 1.54 -8.07 4.13
N GLU A 42 2.06 -9.23 3.76
CA GLU A 42 1.35 -10.50 3.90
C GLU A 42 1.00 -10.81 5.36
N PHE A 43 0.06 -11.73 5.56
CA PHE A 43 -0.30 -12.22 6.88
C PHE A 43 0.88 -13.03 7.48
N ILE A 44 1.23 -12.75 8.73
CA ILE A 44 2.17 -13.55 9.55
C ILE A 44 1.35 -14.60 10.31
#